data_AF-A0A1Z8TZR7-F1
#
_entry.id   AF-A0A1Z8TZR7-F1
#
_cell.length_a   1.000
_cell.length_b   1.000
_cell.length_c   1.000
_cell.angle_alpha   90.00
_cell.angle_beta   90.00
_cell.angle_gamma   90.00
#
_symmetry.space_group_name_H-M   'P 1'
#
loop_
_entity.id
_entity.type
_entity.pdbx_description
1 polymer ?
#
loop_
_entity_poly.entity_id
_entity_poly.type
_entity_poly.pdbx_seq_one_letter_code
_entity_poly.pdbx_strand_id
1 'polypeptide(L)' 'MLPSCPTNNFLTFSCSGVYATKADARLLLQNAQMAFALDKKIQIKVDDSKKHNGYCFSDYLVVFND' A
#
# COMPACT_ATOMS: atom_id res chain seq x y z
N MET A 1 -11.88 -6.13 -3.89
CA MET A 1 -10.74 -5.43 -4.53
C MET A 1 -11.12 -5.03 -5.94
N LEU A 2 -10.45 -4.03 -6.52
CA LEU A 2 -10.75 -3.54 -7.87
C LEU A 2 -10.51 -4.65 -8.92
N PRO A 3 -11.30 -4.71 -10.01
CA PRO A 3 -11.30 -5.83 -10.96
C PRO A 3 -9.94 -6.09 -11.63
N SER A 4 -9.11 -5.07 -11.77
CA SER A 4 -7.82 -5.18 -12.45
C SER A 4 -6.65 -5.53 -11.52
N CYS A 5 -6.89 -5.70 -10.22
CA CYS A 5 -5.91 -6.13 -9.24
C CYS A 5 -5.89 -7.65 -9.07
N PRO A 6 -4.72 -8.25 -8.77
CA PRO A 6 -4.65 -9.65 -8.38
C PRO A 6 -5.62 -9.98 -7.24
N THR A 7 -6.27 -11.14 -7.33
CA THR A 7 -7.24 -11.62 -6.33
C THR A 7 -6.59 -12.15 -5.06
N ASN A 8 -5.26 -12.25 -5.03
CA ASN A 8 -4.50 -12.78 -3.90
C ASN A 8 -4.33 -11.78 -2.74
N ASN A 9 -5.13 -10.71 -2.70
CA ASN A 9 -5.19 -9.73 -1.59
C ASN A 9 -3.89 -8.97 -1.30
N PHE A 10 -2.93 -8.97 -2.23
CA PHE A 10 -1.70 -8.20 -2.09
C PHE A 10 -1.76 -6.89 -2.88
N LEU A 11 -1.08 -5.89 -2.32
CA LEU A 11 -0.88 -4.57 -2.91
C LEU A 11 0.61 -4.23 -2.82
N THR A 12 1.03 -3.21 -3.56
CA THR A 12 2.42 -2.78 -3.58
C THR A 12 2.56 -1.28 -3.28
N PHE A 13 3.53 -0.95 -2.44
CA PHE A 13 4.05 0.40 -2.29
C PHE A 13 5.21 0.55 -3.28
N SER A 14 5.27 1.65 -4.03
CA SER A 14 6.28 1.84 -5.11
C SER A 14 7.69 2.11 -4.57
N CYS A 15 8.27 1.13 -3.86
CA CYS A 15 9.62 1.20 -3.28
C CYS A 15 10.74 1.31 -4.33
N SER A 16 10.43 1.04 -5.60
CA SER A 16 11.32 1.29 -6.74
C SER A 16 11.47 2.78 -7.08
N GLY A 17 10.52 3.63 -6.67
CA GLY A 17 10.52 5.06 -6.95
C GLY A 17 9.76 5.48 -8.21
N VAL A 18 8.99 4.58 -8.83
CA VAL A 18 8.36 4.82 -10.14
C VAL A 18 7.05 5.61 -10.02
N TYR A 19 6.25 5.36 -8.99
CA TYR A 19 4.93 6.01 -8.79
C TYR A 19 4.82 6.81 -7.48
N ALA A 20 5.82 6.73 -6.62
CA ALA A 20 6.00 7.52 -5.40
C ALA A 20 7.50 7.67 -5.14
N THR A 21 7.93 8.56 -4.25
CA THR A 21 9.34 8.57 -3.86
C THR A 21 9.68 7.30 -3.09
N LYS A 22 10.93 6.84 -3.15
CA LYS A 22 11.38 5.69 -2.37
C LYS A 22 11.21 5.90 -0.87
N ALA A 23 11.35 7.15 -0.40
CA ALA A 23 11.18 7.52 1.00
C ALA A 23 9.71 7.36 1.43
N ASP A 24 8.77 7.91 0.65
CA ASP A 24 7.33 7.81 0.95
C ASP A 24 6.87 6.36 0.94
N ALA A 25 7.25 5.59 -0.08
CA ALA A 25 6.88 4.17 -0.17
C ALA A 25 7.42 3.35 1.01
N ARG A 26 8.64 3.65 1.49
CA ARG A 26 9.21 3.02 2.70
C ARG A 26 8.43 3.42 3.95
N LEU A 27 8.05 4.69 4.08
CA LEU A 27 7.26 5.17 5.20
C LEU A 27 5.88 4.47 5.25
N LEU A 28 5.22 4.30 4.10
CA LEU A 28 3.95 3.56 4.02
C LEU A 28 4.11 2.10 4.46
N LEU A 29 5.18 1.44 4.03
CA LEU A 29 5.48 0.07 4.45
C LEU A 29 5.72 -0.02 5.97
N GLN A 30 6.50 0.91 6.53
CA GLN A 30 6.76 0.97 7.97
C GLN A 30 5.47 1.19 8.77
N ASN A 31 4.60 2.09 8.32
CA ASN A 31 3.31 2.33 8.96
C ASN A 31 2.39 1.10 8.87
N ALA A 32 2.39 0.38 7.75
CA ALA A 32 1.63 -0.87 7.60
C ALA A 32 2.11 -1.95 8.59
N GLN A 33 3.43 -2.13 8.70
CA GLN A 33 4.05 -3.08 9.62
C GLN A 33 3.74 -2.73 11.08
N MET A 34 3.82 -1.44 11.42
CA MET A 34 3.47 -0.94 12.75
C MET A 34 1.99 -1.19 13.06
N ALA A 35 1.07 -0.83 12.15
CA ALA A 35 -0.36 -1.03 12.36
C ALA A 35 -0.70 -2.51 12.56
N PHE A 36 -0.08 -3.41 11.78
CA PHE A 36 -0.21 -4.85 11.95
C PHE A 36 0.30 -5.31 13.32
N ALA A 37 1.47 -4.84 13.75
CA ALA A 37 2.05 -5.20 15.05
C ALA A 37 1.20 -4.70 16.24
N LEU A 38 0.47 -3.61 16.07
CA LEU A 38 -0.39 -3.00 17.09
C LEU A 38 -1.87 -3.39 16.98
N ASP A 39 -2.21 -4.32 16.07
CA ASP A 39 -3.59 -4.71 15.75
C ASP A 39 -4.51 -3.50 15.47
N LYS A 40 -3.97 -2.49 14.77
CA LYS A 40 -4.69 -1.28 14.40
C LYS A 40 -5.35 -1.42 13.03
N LYS A 41 -6.53 -0.83 12.90
CA LYS A 41 -7.20 -0.68 11.60
C LYS A 41 -6.47 0.34 10.74
N ILE A 42 -6.49 0.13 9.43
CA ILE A 42 -5.93 1.05 8.45
C ILE A 42 -6.95 1.37 7.36
N GLN A 43 -6.78 2.52 6.72
CA GLN A 43 -7.40 2.83 5.44
C GLN A 43 -6.33 2.98 4.38
N ILE A 44 -6.57 2.38 3.22
CA ILE A 44 -5.68 2.42 2.07
C ILE A 44 -6.43 2.90 0.84
N LYS A 45 -5.73 3.60 -0.05
CA LYS A 45 -6.21 3.89 -1.40
C LYS A 45 -5.53 2.95 -2.38
N VAL A 46 -6.29 2.39 -3.32
CA VAL A 46 -5.75 1.53 -4.37
C VAL A 46 -5.93 2.21 -5.71
N ASP A 47 -4.85 2.28 -6.49
CA ASP A 47 -4.83 2.73 -7.88
C ASP A 47 -4.50 1.52 -8.76
N ASP A 48 -5.50 1.06 -9.50
CA ASP A 48 -5.41 -0.15 -10.31
C ASP A 48 -4.94 0.11 -11.75
N SER A 49 -4.77 1.40 -12.11
CA SER A 49 -4.13 1.84 -13.35
C SER A 49 -2.60 1.71 -13.30
N LYS A 50 -2.01 1.57 -12.10
CA LYS A 50 -0.56 1.48 -11.86
C LYS A 50 -0.23 0.16 -11.17
N LYS A 51 0.80 -0.53 -11.67
CA LYS A 51 1.18 -1.86 -11.15
C LYS A 51 2.69 -1.99 -10.99
N HIS A 52 3.11 -2.64 -9.92
CA HIS A 52 4.47 -3.20 -9.80
C HIS A 52 4.38 -4.71 -9.71
N ASN A 53 5.14 -5.43 -10.53
CA ASN A 53 5.21 -6.90 -10.54
C ASN A 53 3.81 -7.57 -10.59
N GLY A 54 2.86 -6.96 -11.29
CA GLY A 54 1.48 -7.44 -11.40
C GLY A 54 0.53 -6.99 -10.29
N TYR A 55 1.03 -6.39 -9.20
CA TYR A 55 0.24 -5.94 -8.06
C TYR A 55 -0.18 -4.48 -8.18
N CYS A 56 -1.40 -4.17 -7.75
CA CYS A 56 -1.92 -2.81 -7.75
C CYS A 56 -1.21 -1.92 -6.73
N PHE A 57 -1.05 -0.68 -7.12
CA PHE A 57 -0.31 0.33 -6.39
C PHE A 57 -1.17 0.99 -5.30
N SER A 58 -0.51 1.38 -4.21
CA SER A 58 -1.05 2.29 -3.19
C SER A 58 -0.03 3.38 -2.86
N ASP A 59 -0.49 4.63 -2.87
CA ASP A 59 0.24 5.83 -2.43
C ASP A 59 -0.27 6.38 -1.09
N TYR A 60 -1.22 5.69 -0.46
CA TYR A 60 -1.92 6.19 0.72
C TYR A 60 -2.21 5.07 1.69
N LEU A 61 -1.74 5.27 2.92
CA LEU A 61 -2.07 4.45 4.08
C LEU A 61 -2.18 5.37 5.28
N VAL A 62 -3.31 5.31 5.98
CA VAL A 62 -3.48 5.95 7.28
C VAL A 62 -3.85 4.89 8.31
N VAL A 63 -3.30 5.03 9.51
CA VAL A 63 -3.63 4.18 10.66
C VAL A 63 -4.71 4.89 11.46
N PHE A 64 -5.77 4.17 11.84
CA PHE A 64 -6.81 4.74 12.68
C PHE A 64 -6.32 4.89 14.12
N ASN A 65 -6.57 6.07 14.68
CA ASN A 65 -6.37 6.35 16.10
C ASN A 65 -7.67 6.04 16.85
N ASP A 66 -7.99 4.76 16.95
CA ASP A 66 -9.00 4.26 17.89
C ASP A 66 -8.53 4.46 19.34
#